data_AF-A0A8S4HPV8-F1
#
_entry.id   AF-A0A8S4HPV8-F1
#
_cell.length_a   1.000
_cell.length_b   1.000
_cell.length_c   1.000
_cell.angle_alpha   90.00
_cell.angle_beta   90.00
_cell.angle_gamma   90.00
#
_symmetry.space_group_name_H-M   'P 1'
#
loop_
_entity.id
_entity.type
_entity.pdbx_description
1 polymer ?
#
loop_
_entity_poly.entity_id
_entity_poly.type
_entity_poly.pdbx_seq_one_letter_code
_entity_poly.pdbx_strand_id
1 'polypeptide(L)'
;MTCVINYLFFNDIETYIENTEKVEKDKTVDTKYNFCGEFLRDDTFRSIANVVDICKQFVALYNKHSSLMRNMTGSPSYKKDCEYMNYWLNSKLNNNNNSITVKRFYTKLKTINAEFDKEDLLKLKIHDINKKELKNLNILYNLRQKYSKIYNWVTSQTEGNQHICKKSADDVFKDYMVAINDCSANESTFCKLLCNLRVDYNIAFDKYGGENECQAKEIRLQTYDEIYPSVRSSSIKIDRNTMSIPLLGPIIGLVFILTFFYRFTAIGPWLRNKVRSIFSRDSNKNANRNELFLQNFDKQNINARPGVYNITYNSARNN
;
A
#
# COMPACT_ATOMS: atom_id res chain seq x y z
N MET A 1 17.57 -4.78 -7.34
CA MET A 1 16.94 -4.10 -8.49
C MET A 1 15.81 -3.25 -7.93
N THR A 2 15.95 -1.92 -7.98
CA THR A 2 15.02 -0.97 -7.37
C THR A 2 13.69 -0.96 -8.14
N CYS A 3 12.65 -1.53 -7.54
CA CYS A 3 11.30 -1.53 -8.09
C CYS A 3 10.69 -0.12 -7.96
N VAL A 4 10.34 0.52 -9.07
CA VAL A 4 9.36 1.61 -9.06
C VAL A 4 7.99 0.96 -8.84
N ILE A 5 7.46 1.05 -7.62
CA ILE A 5 6.07 0.69 -7.34
C ILE A 5 5.22 1.84 -7.87
N ASN A 6 4.43 1.57 -8.91
CA ASN A 6 3.30 2.41 -9.30
C ASN A 6 2.10 2.06 -8.39
N TYR A 7 1.22 3.03 -8.15
CA TYR A 7 0.05 2.89 -7.27
C TYR A 7 0.39 2.70 -5.78
N LEU A 8 1.30 3.55 -5.30
CA LEU A 8 1.72 3.64 -3.90
C LEU A 8 0.57 3.94 -2.95
N PHE A 9 -0.52 4.55 -3.44
CA PHE A 9 -1.71 4.80 -2.63
C PHE A 9 -2.32 3.50 -2.06
N PHE A 10 -2.06 2.34 -2.66
CA PHE A 10 -2.50 1.06 -2.11
C PHE A 10 -1.87 0.71 -0.76
N ASN A 11 -0.73 1.31 -0.42
CA ASN A 11 -0.11 1.14 0.89
C ASN A 11 -0.93 1.78 2.02
N ASP A 12 -1.77 2.78 1.69
CA ASP A 12 -2.65 3.47 2.65
C ASP A 12 -4.12 3.42 2.17
N ILE A 13 -4.48 2.35 1.44
CA ILE A 13 -5.75 2.23 0.73
C ILE A 13 -6.97 2.42 1.62
N GLU A 14 -6.89 1.99 2.88
CA GLU A 14 -7.94 2.10 3.88
C GLU A 14 -8.33 3.56 4.11
N THR A 15 -7.34 4.45 4.22
CA THR A 15 -7.57 5.90 4.39
C THR A 15 -8.32 6.47 3.17
N TYR A 16 -7.96 6.05 1.97
CA TYR A 16 -8.60 6.51 0.73
C TYR A 16 -10.03 5.98 0.56
N ILE A 17 -10.27 4.71 0.92
CA ILE A 17 -11.61 4.10 0.95
C ILE A 17 -12.49 4.85 1.95
N GLU A 18 -12.04 5.00 3.19
CA GLU A 18 -12.80 5.71 4.22
C GLU A 18 -13.11 7.14 3.81
N ASN A 19 -12.12 7.84 3.24
CA ASN A 19 -12.31 9.21 2.81
C ASN A 19 -13.38 9.33 1.75
N THR A 20 -13.40 8.39 0.80
CA THR A 20 -14.41 8.30 -0.27
C THR A 20 -15.78 7.97 0.29
N GLU A 21 -15.90 6.95 1.13
CA GLU A 21 -17.20 6.61 1.73
C GLU A 21 -17.78 7.78 2.53
N LYS A 22 -16.94 8.48 3.29
CA LYS A 22 -17.35 9.68 4.04
C LYS A 22 -17.82 10.79 3.10
N VAL A 23 -17.15 11.01 1.97
CA VAL A 23 -17.56 12.01 0.96
C VAL A 23 -18.86 11.60 0.27
N GLU A 24 -19.01 10.32 -0.09
CA GLU A 24 -20.22 9.79 -0.76
C GLU A 24 -21.45 9.81 0.16
N LYS A 25 -21.26 9.70 1.49
CA LYS A 25 -22.35 9.75 2.49
C LYS A 25 -22.65 11.17 3.01
N ASP A 26 -21.77 12.14 2.76
CA ASP A 26 -21.91 13.50 3.27
C ASP A 26 -22.92 14.32 2.45
N LYS A 27 -24.17 14.38 2.93
CA LYS A 27 -25.25 15.18 2.33
C LYS A 27 -24.92 16.68 2.23
N THR A 28 -23.97 17.19 3.01
CA THR A 28 -23.56 18.61 2.91
C THR A 28 -22.79 18.89 1.62
N VAL A 29 -22.17 17.86 1.01
CA VAL A 29 -21.53 17.95 -0.30
C VAL A 29 -22.54 18.38 -1.36
N ASP A 30 -23.83 18.02 -1.23
CA ASP A 30 -24.87 18.41 -2.17
C ASP A 30 -25.09 19.92 -2.21
N THR A 31 -24.87 20.61 -1.09
CA THR A 31 -25.00 22.07 -0.97
C THR A 31 -23.69 22.82 -1.22
N LYS A 32 -22.56 22.12 -1.22
CA LYS A 32 -21.23 22.65 -1.53
C LYS A 32 -20.92 22.46 -3.01
N TYR A 33 -19.99 23.27 -3.52
CA TYR A 33 -19.49 23.16 -4.89
C TYR A 33 -20.58 23.32 -5.97
N ASN A 34 -21.54 24.22 -5.76
CA ASN A 34 -22.66 24.47 -6.68
C ASN A 34 -22.22 24.81 -8.12
N PHE A 35 -21.00 25.33 -8.30
CA PHE A 35 -20.39 25.54 -9.61
C PHE A 35 -20.34 24.25 -10.44
N CYS A 36 -20.34 23.05 -9.84
CA CYS A 36 -20.39 21.78 -10.55
C CYS A 36 -21.63 21.63 -11.45
N GLY A 37 -22.72 22.37 -11.20
CA GLY A 37 -23.88 22.41 -12.08
C GLY A 37 -23.57 22.94 -13.49
N GLU A 38 -22.51 23.73 -13.65
CA GLU A 38 -22.06 24.28 -14.94
C GLU A 38 -21.62 23.20 -15.93
N PHE A 39 -21.29 21.98 -15.46
CA PHE A 39 -21.04 20.84 -16.35
C PHE A 39 -22.27 20.50 -17.21
N LEU A 40 -23.49 20.73 -16.71
CA LEU A 40 -24.70 20.43 -17.44
C LEU A 40 -24.96 21.41 -18.60
N ARG A 41 -24.27 22.55 -18.67
CA ARG A 41 -24.39 23.48 -19.82
C ARG A 41 -23.68 22.98 -21.08
N ASP A 42 -22.80 22.00 -20.95
CA ASP A 42 -22.06 21.39 -22.05
C ASP A 42 -22.72 20.07 -22.45
N ASP A 43 -23.22 19.96 -23.68
CA ASP A 43 -23.97 18.79 -24.13
C ASP A 43 -23.15 17.49 -24.03
N THR A 44 -21.82 17.57 -24.18
CA THR A 44 -20.95 16.41 -24.02
C THR A 44 -21.03 15.88 -22.58
N PHE A 45 -20.91 16.77 -21.59
CA PHE A 45 -20.89 16.40 -20.18
C PHE A 45 -22.29 16.11 -19.64
N ARG A 46 -23.33 16.76 -20.16
CA ARG A 46 -24.73 16.50 -19.78
C ARG A 46 -25.13 15.03 -20.02
N SER A 47 -24.52 14.37 -21.01
CA SER A 47 -24.76 12.95 -21.30
C SER A 47 -24.14 11.98 -20.28
N ILE A 48 -23.20 12.46 -19.44
CA ILE A 48 -22.57 11.64 -18.41
C ILE A 48 -23.48 11.57 -17.19
N ALA A 49 -23.93 10.36 -16.86
CA ALA A 49 -24.70 10.09 -15.65
C ALA A 49 -23.94 10.58 -14.41
N ASN A 50 -24.65 11.31 -13.54
CA ASN A 50 -24.15 11.83 -12.27
C ASN A 50 -22.89 12.72 -12.39
N VAL A 51 -22.68 13.39 -13.53
CA VAL A 51 -21.48 14.25 -13.75
C VAL A 51 -21.32 15.33 -12.68
N VAL A 52 -22.43 15.88 -12.18
CA VAL A 52 -22.44 16.88 -11.12
C VAL A 52 -21.93 16.28 -9.81
N ASP A 53 -22.38 15.07 -9.46
CA ASP A 53 -21.94 14.38 -8.25
C ASP A 53 -20.48 13.97 -8.34
N ILE A 54 -20.03 13.49 -9.51
CA ILE A 54 -18.62 13.20 -9.78
C ILE A 54 -17.77 14.45 -9.54
N CYS A 55 -18.19 15.61 -10.05
CA CYS A 55 -17.51 16.89 -9.80
C CYS A 55 -17.46 17.24 -8.32
N LYS A 56 -18.60 17.20 -7.62
CA LYS A 56 -18.67 17.55 -6.20
C LYS A 56 -17.80 16.64 -5.33
N GLN A 57 -17.87 15.33 -5.56
CA GLN A 57 -17.08 14.34 -4.84
C GLN A 57 -15.58 14.47 -5.16
N PHE A 58 -15.20 14.74 -6.40
CA PHE A 58 -13.81 14.96 -6.78
C PHE A 58 -13.21 16.18 -6.06
N VAL A 59 -13.93 17.30 -6.02
CA VAL A 59 -13.48 18.51 -5.31
C VAL A 59 -13.45 18.27 -3.80
N ALA A 60 -14.44 17.57 -3.24
CA ALA A 60 -14.46 17.22 -1.83
C ALA A 60 -13.26 16.33 -1.43
N LEU A 61 -12.92 15.34 -2.25
CA LEU A 61 -11.75 14.49 -2.07
C LEU A 61 -10.46 15.31 -2.14
N TYR A 62 -10.30 16.17 -3.15
CA TYR A 62 -9.15 17.07 -3.26
C TYR A 62 -8.93 17.85 -1.95
N ASN A 63 -10.00 18.45 -1.40
CA ASN A 63 -9.94 19.24 -0.19
C ASN A 63 -9.67 18.42 1.08
N LYS A 64 -9.87 17.11 1.03
CA LYS A 64 -9.65 16.20 2.16
C LYS A 64 -8.22 15.69 2.23
N HIS A 65 -7.52 15.64 1.09
CA HIS A 65 -6.13 15.25 0.99
C HIS A 65 -5.22 16.39 1.47
N SER A 66 -4.74 16.28 2.71
CA SER A 66 -3.95 17.33 3.36
C SER A 66 -2.67 17.69 2.58
N SER A 67 -2.09 16.75 1.83
CA SER A 67 -0.91 17.01 1.01
C SER A 67 -1.22 17.87 -0.23
N LEU A 68 -2.42 17.73 -0.80
CA LEU A 68 -2.92 18.59 -1.88
C LEU A 68 -3.25 19.97 -1.31
N MET A 69 -4.03 20.04 -0.23
CA MET A 69 -4.42 21.29 0.42
C MET A 69 -3.24 22.13 0.91
N ARG A 70 -2.16 21.49 1.36
CA ARG A 70 -0.96 22.16 1.90
C ARG A 70 0.17 22.28 0.88
N ASN A 71 -0.07 21.94 -0.40
CA ASN A 71 0.93 21.98 -1.47
C ASN A 71 2.25 21.27 -1.09
N MET A 72 2.16 20.03 -0.62
CA MET A 72 3.32 19.25 -0.16
C MET A 72 3.98 18.48 -1.30
N THR A 73 4.27 19.14 -2.42
CA THR A 73 4.75 18.49 -3.68
C THR A 73 5.99 17.60 -3.52
N GLY A 74 6.84 17.86 -2.52
CA GLY A 74 8.01 17.03 -2.20
C GLY A 74 7.74 15.81 -1.31
N SER A 75 6.52 15.63 -0.80
CA SER A 75 6.20 14.57 0.16
C SER A 75 5.78 13.25 -0.52
N PRO A 76 6.07 12.08 0.09
CA PRO A 76 5.51 10.81 -0.36
C PRO A 76 3.99 10.79 -0.37
N SER A 77 3.34 11.48 0.58
CA SER A 77 1.88 11.59 0.67
C SER A 77 1.28 12.28 -0.55
N TYR A 78 1.93 13.33 -1.07
CA TYR A 78 1.51 14.00 -2.29
C TYR A 78 1.47 13.09 -3.50
N LYS A 79 2.51 12.27 -3.69
CA LYS A 79 2.54 11.30 -4.78
C LYS A 79 1.36 10.32 -4.69
N LYS A 80 1.09 9.79 -3.48
CA LYS A 80 -0.03 8.86 -3.23
C LYS A 80 -1.39 9.53 -3.46
N ASP A 81 -1.58 10.75 -2.96
CA ASP A 81 -2.81 11.51 -3.15
C ASP A 81 -3.06 11.81 -4.64
N CYS A 82 -2.02 12.20 -5.39
CA CYS A 82 -2.14 12.39 -6.84
C CYS A 82 -2.50 11.11 -7.60
N GLU A 83 -1.83 9.99 -7.27
CA GLU A 83 -2.13 8.68 -7.87
C GLU A 83 -3.57 8.25 -7.57
N TYR A 84 -4.03 8.47 -6.35
CA TYR A 84 -5.40 8.18 -5.95
C TYR A 84 -6.43 9.04 -6.69
N MET A 85 -6.23 10.35 -6.74
CA MET A 85 -7.12 11.27 -7.44
C MET A 85 -7.24 10.91 -8.92
N ASN A 86 -6.13 10.53 -9.56
CA ASN A 86 -6.14 10.05 -10.94
C ASN A 86 -6.93 8.73 -11.09
N TYR A 87 -6.67 7.76 -10.21
CA TYR A 87 -7.40 6.48 -10.20
C TYR A 87 -8.90 6.67 -10.00
N TRP A 88 -9.30 7.44 -9.00
CA TRP A 88 -10.70 7.66 -8.63
C TRP A 88 -11.46 8.31 -9.79
N LEU A 89 -10.90 9.34 -10.43
CA LEU A 89 -11.59 10.00 -11.54
C LEU A 89 -11.73 9.07 -12.76
N ASN A 90 -10.70 8.28 -13.06
CA ASN A 90 -10.74 7.26 -14.10
C ASN A 90 -11.83 6.21 -13.81
N SER A 91 -11.92 5.73 -12.56
CA SER A 91 -12.92 4.71 -12.20
C SER A 91 -14.34 5.24 -12.30
N LYS A 92 -14.60 6.50 -11.95
CA LYS A 92 -15.94 7.09 -12.07
C LYS A 92 -16.34 7.40 -13.51
N LEU A 93 -15.43 7.92 -14.34
CA LEU A 93 -15.76 8.32 -15.71
C LEU A 93 -15.80 7.15 -16.70
N ASN A 94 -14.95 6.11 -16.53
CA ASN A 94 -14.85 5.02 -17.50
C ASN A 94 -15.76 3.82 -17.22
N ASN A 95 -16.62 3.86 -16.20
CA ASN A 95 -17.53 2.75 -15.89
C ASN A 95 -18.65 2.53 -16.94
N ASN A 96 -18.92 3.48 -17.85
CA ASN A 96 -20.09 3.46 -18.74
C ASN A 96 -19.76 3.66 -20.25
N ASN A 97 -18.55 3.32 -20.72
CA ASN A 97 -18.10 3.60 -22.10
C ASN A 97 -18.23 5.08 -22.51
N ASN A 98 -18.08 6.00 -21.56
CA ASN A 98 -18.09 7.44 -21.84
C ASN A 98 -16.89 7.79 -22.73
N SER A 99 -17.10 8.65 -23.74
CA SER A 99 -16.05 9.10 -24.66
C SER A 99 -15.17 10.23 -24.10
N ILE A 100 -15.51 10.76 -22.92
CA ILE A 100 -14.79 11.88 -22.31
C ILE A 100 -13.56 11.37 -21.56
N THR A 101 -12.40 11.92 -21.91
CA THR A 101 -11.14 11.67 -21.20
C THR A 101 -11.13 12.35 -19.83
N VAL A 102 -10.45 11.76 -18.86
CA VAL A 102 -10.33 12.34 -17.51
C VAL A 102 -9.65 13.71 -17.54
N LYS A 103 -8.73 13.90 -18.49
CA LYS A 103 -8.05 15.19 -18.73
C LYS A 103 -9.03 16.27 -19.20
N ARG A 104 -9.97 15.93 -20.07
CA ARG A 104 -11.00 16.87 -20.55
C ARG A 104 -11.94 17.26 -19.43
N PHE A 105 -12.35 16.31 -18.58
CA PHE A 105 -13.13 16.61 -17.38
C PHE A 105 -12.39 17.57 -16.44
N TYR A 106 -11.15 17.26 -16.09
CA TYR A 106 -10.33 18.10 -15.21
C TYR A 106 -10.13 19.51 -15.77
N THR A 107 -9.86 19.64 -17.07
CA THR A 107 -9.71 20.94 -17.74
C THR A 107 -11.01 21.76 -17.66
N LYS A 108 -12.17 21.13 -17.92
CA LYS A 108 -13.47 21.78 -17.81
C LYS A 108 -13.76 22.25 -16.39
N LEU A 109 -13.44 21.43 -15.38
CA LEU A 109 -13.58 21.80 -13.97
C LEU A 109 -12.78 23.06 -13.64
N LYS A 110 -11.53 23.16 -14.10
CA LYS A 110 -10.71 24.37 -13.92
C LYS A 110 -11.30 25.60 -14.62
N THR A 111 -11.93 25.43 -15.79
CA THR A 111 -12.62 26.54 -16.48
C THR A 111 -13.85 27.00 -15.72
N ILE A 112 -14.61 26.06 -15.14
CA ILE A 112 -15.80 26.36 -14.34
C ILE A 112 -15.42 27.07 -13.03
N ASN A 113 -14.34 26.63 -12.37
CA ASN A 113 -13.86 27.23 -11.14
C ASN A 113 -12.33 27.34 -11.15
N ALA A 114 -11.82 28.54 -11.41
CA ALA A 114 -10.38 28.81 -11.48
C ALA A 114 -9.68 28.71 -10.11
N GLU A 115 -10.42 28.80 -9.00
CA GLU A 115 -9.86 28.60 -7.66
C GLU A 115 -9.67 27.12 -7.32
N PHE A 116 -10.34 26.20 -8.05
CA PHE A 116 -10.06 24.78 -7.93
C PHE A 116 -8.68 24.46 -8.51
N ASP A 117 -7.83 23.85 -7.68
CA ASP A 117 -6.45 23.50 -8.00
C ASP A 117 -5.67 24.65 -8.67
N LYS A 118 -5.76 25.83 -8.05
CA LYS A 118 -5.12 27.07 -8.52
C LYS A 118 -3.62 26.92 -8.78
N GLU A 119 -2.95 26.16 -7.91
CA GLU A 119 -1.51 25.87 -7.98
C GLU A 119 -1.15 24.74 -8.98
N ASP A 120 -2.13 24.25 -9.76
CA ASP A 120 -1.91 23.25 -10.82
C ASP A 120 -1.31 21.92 -10.32
N LEU A 121 -1.58 21.52 -9.07
CA LEU A 121 -0.99 20.34 -8.45
C LEU A 121 -1.33 19.05 -9.21
N LEU A 122 -2.57 18.92 -9.68
CA LEU A 122 -3.05 17.76 -10.41
C LEU A 122 -2.85 17.86 -11.93
N LYS A 123 -2.45 19.01 -12.48
CA LYS A 123 -2.44 19.28 -13.94
C LYS A 123 -1.70 18.25 -14.78
N LEU A 124 -0.54 17.78 -14.31
CA LEU A 124 0.27 16.77 -14.98
C LEU A 124 0.10 15.37 -14.38
N LYS A 125 -0.80 15.22 -13.40
CA LYS A 125 -1.07 13.97 -12.68
C LYS A 125 -2.33 13.29 -13.16
N ILE A 126 -3.30 14.05 -13.67
CA ILE A 126 -4.53 13.52 -14.26
C ILE A 126 -4.30 13.07 -15.71
N HIS A 127 -4.47 11.78 -15.95
CA HIS A 127 -4.28 11.12 -17.25
C HIS A 127 -5.14 9.86 -17.36
N ASP A 128 -5.53 9.49 -18.57
CA ASP A 128 -6.33 8.29 -18.80
C ASP A 128 -5.51 7.02 -18.47
N ILE A 129 -6.08 6.15 -17.63
CA ILE A 129 -5.52 4.84 -17.33
C ILE A 129 -6.04 3.85 -18.37
N ASN A 130 -5.16 3.00 -18.90
CA ASN A 130 -5.55 1.96 -19.86
C ASN A 130 -6.68 1.09 -19.29
N LYS A 131 -7.71 0.80 -20.10
CA LYS A 131 -8.88 -0.03 -19.72
C LYS A 131 -8.52 -1.33 -19.00
N LYS A 132 -7.49 -2.06 -19.47
CA LYS A 132 -7.05 -3.32 -18.81
C LYS A 132 -6.47 -3.04 -17.42
N GLU A 133 -5.65 -2.01 -17.31
CA GLU A 133 -5.03 -1.60 -16.05
C GLU A 133 -6.07 -1.07 -15.06
N LEU A 134 -7.00 -0.22 -15.51
CA LEU A 134 -8.10 0.28 -14.70
C LEU A 134 -9.01 -0.86 -14.19
N LYS A 135 -9.28 -1.87 -15.03
CA LYS A 135 -10.01 -3.07 -14.60
C LYS A 135 -9.29 -3.78 -13.45
N ASN A 136 -7.98 -3.95 -13.56
CA ASN A 136 -7.16 -4.57 -12.51
C ASN A 136 -7.17 -3.74 -11.21
N LEU A 137 -7.06 -2.42 -11.30
CA LEU A 137 -7.14 -1.52 -10.15
C LEU A 137 -8.51 -1.58 -9.48
N ASN A 138 -9.60 -1.64 -10.26
CA ASN A 138 -10.96 -1.77 -9.74
C ASN A 138 -11.18 -3.09 -9.00
N ILE A 139 -10.63 -4.20 -9.50
CA ILE A 139 -10.65 -5.49 -8.80
C ILE A 139 -9.95 -5.36 -7.44
N LEU A 140 -8.73 -4.81 -7.41
CA LEU A 140 -7.98 -4.61 -6.18
C LEU A 140 -8.71 -3.69 -5.19
N TYR A 141 -9.27 -2.58 -5.66
CA TYR A 141 -10.02 -1.64 -4.83
C TYR A 141 -11.26 -2.31 -4.20
N ASN A 142 -12.01 -3.08 -4.99
CA ASN A 142 -13.17 -3.82 -4.49
C ASN A 142 -12.80 -4.90 -3.47
N LEU A 143 -11.73 -5.65 -3.73
CA LEU A 143 -11.21 -6.63 -2.78
C LEU A 143 -10.78 -5.95 -1.46
N ARG A 144 -10.11 -4.80 -1.53
CA ARG A 144 -9.69 -4.03 -0.34
C ARG A 144 -10.90 -3.50 0.46
N GLN A 145 -11.96 -3.05 -0.20
CA GLN A 145 -13.20 -2.64 0.48
C GLN A 145 -13.90 -3.80 1.20
N LYS A 146 -13.87 -5.01 0.63
CA LYS A 146 -14.45 -6.18 1.29
C LYS A 146 -13.57 -6.64 2.45
N TYR A 147 -12.25 -6.64 2.25
CA TYR A 147 -11.27 -6.93 3.29
C TYR A 147 -11.39 -5.97 4.48
N SER A 148 -11.57 -4.65 4.26
CA SER A 148 -11.70 -3.71 5.38
C SER A 148 -12.89 -4.01 6.31
N LYS A 149 -13.98 -4.56 5.77
CA LYS A 149 -15.13 -5.02 6.57
C LYS A 149 -14.76 -6.21 7.46
N ILE A 150 -13.96 -7.13 6.94
CA ILE A 150 -13.43 -8.28 7.70
C ILE A 150 -12.48 -7.77 8.79
N TYR A 151 -11.50 -6.93 8.41
CA TYR A 151 -10.53 -6.35 9.33
C TYR A 151 -11.20 -5.60 10.49
N ASN A 152 -12.16 -4.72 10.18
CA ASN A 152 -12.93 -3.99 11.19
C ASN A 152 -13.70 -4.93 12.11
N TRP A 153 -14.27 -6.02 11.58
CA TRP A 153 -14.98 -6.99 12.40
C TRP A 153 -14.04 -7.74 13.35
N VAL A 154 -12.95 -8.33 12.83
CA VAL A 154 -12.01 -9.13 13.64
C VAL A 154 -11.27 -8.27 14.69
N THR A 155 -11.07 -6.99 14.42
CA THR A 155 -10.40 -6.08 15.36
C THR A 155 -11.33 -5.40 16.36
N SER A 156 -12.62 -5.20 16.02
CA SER A 156 -13.61 -4.62 16.94
C SER A 156 -14.31 -5.65 17.84
N GLN A 157 -14.25 -6.94 17.48
CA GLN A 157 -14.95 -8.05 18.17
C GLN A 157 -16.45 -7.75 18.42
N THR A 158 -17.10 -7.03 17.50
CA THR A 158 -18.52 -6.71 17.63
C THR A 158 -19.37 -7.91 17.21
N GLU A 159 -19.88 -8.65 18.20
CA GLU A 159 -20.68 -9.89 18.01
C GLU A 159 -21.85 -9.71 17.02
N GLY A 160 -22.47 -8.52 16.98
CA GLY A 160 -23.63 -8.22 16.11
C GLY A 160 -23.35 -8.19 14.60
N ASN A 161 -22.09 -8.17 14.17
CA ASN A 161 -21.69 -7.97 12.77
C ASN A 161 -21.09 -9.22 12.10
N GLN A 162 -21.19 -10.40 12.73
CA GLN A 162 -20.65 -11.66 12.19
C GLN A 162 -21.10 -11.94 10.75
N HIS A 163 -22.38 -11.69 10.44
CA HIS A 163 -22.93 -11.90 9.10
C HIS A 163 -22.25 -11.03 8.02
N ILE A 164 -21.76 -9.84 8.40
CA ILE A 164 -21.00 -8.94 7.51
C ILE A 164 -19.62 -9.54 7.26
N CYS A 165 -18.96 -10.05 8.29
CA CYS A 165 -17.67 -10.74 8.15
C CYS A 165 -17.81 -11.94 7.21
N LYS A 166 -18.74 -12.86 7.52
CA LYS A 166 -18.99 -14.07 6.73
C LYS A 166 -19.18 -13.76 5.25
N LYS A 167 -20.11 -12.86 4.95
CA LYS A 167 -20.41 -12.47 3.56
C LYS A 167 -19.18 -11.86 2.89
N SER A 168 -18.46 -10.99 3.59
CA SER A 168 -17.30 -10.28 3.03
C SER A 168 -16.13 -11.24 2.79
N ALA A 169 -15.90 -12.22 3.67
CA ALA A 169 -14.90 -13.26 3.53
C ALA A 169 -15.20 -14.19 2.34
N ASP A 170 -16.44 -14.67 2.23
CA ASP A 170 -16.91 -15.46 1.10
C ASP A 170 -16.74 -14.69 -0.24
N ASP A 171 -17.08 -13.40 -0.25
CA ASP A 171 -16.94 -12.53 -1.42
C ASP A 171 -15.47 -12.26 -1.78
N VAL A 172 -14.58 -12.08 -0.78
CA VAL A 172 -13.14 -11.92 -1.00
C VAL A 172 -12.57 -13.20 -1.60
N PHE A 173 -12.89 -14.37 -1.04
CA PHE A 173 -12.41 -15.65 -1.56
C PHE A 173 -12.80 -15.84 -3.03
N LYS A 174 -14.08 -15.64 -3.34
CA LYS A 174 -14.59 -15.77 -4.71
C LYS A 174 -13.87 -14.85 -5.69
N ASP A 175 -13.77 -13.57 -5.37
CA ASP A 175 -13.15 -12.59 -6.26
C ASP A 175 -11.64 -12.80 -6.36
N TYR A 176 -10.98 -13.21 -5.28
CA TYR A 176 -9.56 -13.54 -5.25
C TYR A 176 -9.25 -14.70 -6.20
N MET A 177 -10.05 -15.76 -6.17
CA MET A 177 -9.86 -16.93 -7.04
C MET A 177 -10.02 -16.58 -8.52
N VAL A 178 -10.85 -15.59 -8.86
CA VAL A 178 -10.92 -15.06 -10.23
C VAL A 178 -9.69 -14.21 -10.56
N ALA A 179 -9.28 -13.32 -9.65
CA ALA A 179 -8.19 -12.39 -9.84
C ALA A 179 -6.82 -13.08 -9.95
N ILE A 180 -6.57 -14.13 -9.15
CA ILE A 180 -5.27 -14.81 -9.09
C ILE A 180 -4.94 -15.57 -10.39
N ASN A 181 -5.95 -15.95 -11.18
CA ASN A 181 -5.75 -16.61 -12.48
C ASN A 181 -5.08 -15.69 -13.51
N ASP A 182 -5.20 -14.38 -13.34
CA ASP A 182 -4.50 -13.40 -14.17
C ASP A 182 -3.04 -13.18 -13.74
N CYS A 183 -2.59 -13.84 -12.67
CA CYS A 183 -1.22 -13.84 -12.22
C CYS A 183 -0.42 -14.99 -12.83
N SER A 184 0.31 -14.68 -13.90
CA SER A 184 1.34 -15.58 -14.44
C SER A 184 2.62 -15.53 -13.60
N ALA A 185 3.60 -16.38 -13.93
CA ALA A 185 4.91 -16.42 -13.26
C ALA A 185 5.69 -15.08 -13.31
N ASN A 186 5.27 -14.11 -14.11
CA ASN A 186 5.84 -12.76 -14.13
C ASN A 186 5.12 -11.87 -13.10
N GLU A 187 5.86 -11.29 -12.15
CA GLU A 187 5.33 -10.44 -11.10
C GLU A 187 4.84 -9.06 -11.61
N SER A 188 3.64 -9.01 -12.19
CA SER A 188 2.98 -7.74 -12.51
C SER A 188 2.68 -6.92 -11.25
N THR A 189 2.57 -5.59 -11.38
CA THR A 189 2.15 -4.71 -10.27
C THR A 189 0.83 -5.16 -9.66
N PHE A 190 -0.12 -5.61 -10.50
CA PHE A 190 -1.39 -6.18 -10.05
C PHE A 190 -1.18 -7.38 -9.12
N CYS A 191 -0.33 -8.32 -9.52
CA CYS A 191 -0.06 -9.53 -8.73
C CYS A 191 0.69 -9.25 -7.44
N LYS A 192 1.57 -8.25 -7.42
CA LYS A 192 2.22 -7.78 -6.19
C LYS A 192 1.21 -7.20 -5.21
N LEU A 193 0.30 -6.35 -5.68
CA LEU A 193 -0.75 -5.76 -4.85
C LEU A 193 -1.76 -6.82 -4.35
N LEU A 194 -2.10 -7.79 -5.20
CA LEU A 194 -2.95 -8.93 -4.84
C LEU A 194 -2.28 -9.84 -3.81
N CYS A 195 -0.97 -10.05 -3.93
CA CYS A 195 -0.16 -10.78 -2.95
C CYS A 195 -0.19 -10.09 -1.58
N ASN A 196 -0.03 -8.77 -1.54
CA ASN A 196 -0.13 -8.02 -0.28
C ASN A 196 -1.51 -8.21 0.38
N LEU A 197 -2.59 -8.12 -0.40
CA LEU A 197 -3.95 -8.38 0.12
C LEU A 197 -4.10 -9.79 0.70
N ARG A 198 -3.56 -10.80 0.01
CA ARG A 198 -3.57 -12.19 0.49
C ARG A 198 -2.88 -12.32 1.84
N VAL A 199 -1.71 -11.72 1.98
CA VAL A 199 -0.93 -11.73 3.22
C VAL A 199 -1.71 -11.07 4.35
N ASP A 200 -2.26 -9.87 4.10
CA ASP A 200 -3.04 -9.13 5.09
C ASP A 200 -4.28 -9.92 5.54
N TYR A 201 -5.00 -10.53 4.59
CA TYR A 201 -6.16 -11.39 4.87
C TYR A 201 -5.81 -12.56 5.77
N ASN A 202 -4.77 -13.32 5.42
CA ASN A 202 -4.37 -14.50 6.20
C ASN A 202 -3.92 -14.09 7.61
N ILE A 203 -3.16 -12.99 7.75
CA ILE A 203 -2.76 -12.46 9.07
C ILE A 203 -3.97 -12.07 9.91
N ALA A 204 -4.99 -11.46 9.30
CA ALA A 204 -6.19 -11.05 10.01
C ALA A 204 -6.93 -12.26 10.63
N PHE A 205 -7.07 -13.35 9.87
CA PHE A 205 -7.67 -14.59 10.38
C PHE A 205 -6.78 -15.33 11.38
N ASP A 206 -5.47 -15.43 11.11
CA ASP A 206 -4.53 -16.14 12.01
C ASP A 206 -4.44 -15.47 13.38
N LYS A 207 -4.46 -14.14 13.43
CA LYS A 207 -4.25 -13.37 14.68
C LYS A 207 -5.54 -13.07 15.43
N TYR A 208 -6.65 -12.86 14.72
CA TYR A 208 -7.88 -12.31 15.29
C TYR A 208 -9.12 -13.15 14.97
N GLY A 209 -9.02 -14.16 14.11
CA GLY A 209 -10.17 -14.94 13.64
C GLY A 209 -10.67 -16.04 14.57
N GLY A 210 -9.92 -16.37 15.64
CA GLY A 210 -10.24 -17.48 16.55
C GLY A 210 -10.37 -18.83 15.81
N GLU A 211 -11.20 -19.74 16.33
CA GLU A 211 -11.65 -20.96 15.61
C GLU A 211 -12.66 -20.62 14.49
N ASN A 212 -12.36 -19.63 13.65
CA ASN A 212 -13.24 -19.10 12.62
C ASN A 212 -14.60 -18.58 13.17
N GLU A 213 -14.54 -17.67 14.13
CA GLU A 213 -15.74 -17.00 14.64
C GLU A 213 -16.49 -16.22 13.54
N CYS A 214 -15.81 -15.83 12.46
CA CYS A 214 -16.42 -15.22 11.27
C CYS A 214 -17.36 -16.18 10.51
N GLN A 215 -17.26 -17.50 10.72
CA GLN A 215 -17.93 -18.54 9.94
C GLN A 215 -17.71 -18.41 8.43
N ALA A 216 -16.53 -17.92 8.02
CA ALA A 216 -16.15 -17.85 6.62
C ALA A 216 -16.01 -19.26 6.05
N LYS A 217 -16.34 -19.45 4.76
CA LYS A 217 -16.07 -20.74 4.08
C LYS A 217 -14.59 -21.04 4.02
N GLU A 218 -13.80 -20.01 3.76
CA GLU A 218 -12.35 -20.10 3.60
C GLU A 218 -11.66 -18.97 4.37
N ILE A 219 -10.85 -19.35 5.35
CA ILE A 219 -10.10 -18.41 6.20
C ILE A 219 -8.67 -18.19 5.70
N ARG A 220 -8.26 -18.91 4.65
CA ARG A 220 -6.93 -18.82 4.06
C ARG A 220 -7.01 -18.67 2.56
N LEU A 221 -6.37 -17.64 2.03
CA LEU A 221 -6.13 -17.46 0.60
C LEU A 221 -4.80 -18.09 0.21
N GLN A 222 -4.84 -18.97 -0.79
CA GLN A 222 -3.70 -19.73 -1.29
C GLN A 222 -2.87 -18.93 -2.31
N THR A 223 -1.62 -19.32 -2.51
CA THR A 223 -0.78 -18.79 -3.57
C THR A 223 -1.15 -19.39 -4.94
N TYR A 224 -0.76 -18.72 -6.03
CA TYR A 224 -0.95 -19.28 -7.38
C TYR A 224 -0.31 -20.67 -7.52
N ASP A 225 0.91 -20.85 -6.99
CA ASP A 225 1.64 -22.13 -7.04
C ASP A 225 0.96 -23.22 -6.21
N GLU A 226 0.31 -22.87 -5.09
CA GLU A 226 -0.47 -23.80 -4.27
C GLU A 226 -1.75 -24.24 -5.00
N ILE A 227 -2.39 -23.35 -5.77
CA ILE A 227 -3.58 -23.64 -6.57
C ILE A 227 -3.23 -24.47 -7.81
N TYR A 228 -2.09 -24.19 -8.44
CA TYR A 228 -1.65 -24.80 -9.71
C TYR A 228 -0.27 -25.49 -9.61
N PRO A 229 -0.12 -26.54 -8.78
CA PRO A 229 1.17 -27.16 -8.50
C PRO A 229 1.84 -27.81 -9.74
N SER A 230 1.07 -28.17 -10.77
CA SER A 230 1.56 -28.81 -12.00
C SER A 230 2.21 -27.85 -12.99
N VAL A 231 1.91 -26.54 -12.94
CA VAL A 231 2.38 -25.56 -13.93
C VAL A 231 3.87 -25.21 -13.76
N ARG A 232 4.43 -25.42 -12.56
CA ARG A 232 5.85 -25.18 -12.26
C ARG A 232 6.75 -26.40 -12.52
N SER A 233 6.17 -27.59 -12.70
CA SER A 233 6.91 -28.84 -12.90
C SER A 233 7.60 -28.94 -14.28
N SER A 234 7.27 -28.06 -15.23
CA SER A 234 7.80 -28.12 -16.61
C SER A 234 9.08 -27.33 -16.87
N SER A 235 9.69 -26.66 -15.87
CA SER A 235 10.94 -25.90 -16.07
C SER A 235 12.19 -26.49 -15.40
N ILE A 236 12.15 -27.73 -14.90
CA ILE A 236 13.37 -28.44 -14.48
C ILE A 236 13.31 -29.87 -15.05
N LYS A 237 13.72 -30.05 -16.31
CA LYS A 237 14.25 -31.34 -16.76
C LYS A 237 15.69 -31.44 -16.25
N ILE A 238 15.88 -31.93 -15.03
CA ILE A 238 17.17 -32.53 -14.68
C ILE A 238 17.15 -33.88 -15.37
N ASP A 239 17.87 -33.99 -16.49
CA ASP A 239 18.22 -35.28 -17.06
C ASP A 239 18.97 -36.07 -15.99
N ARG A 240 18.27 -37.01 -15.36
CA ARG A 240 18.89 -37.98 -14.46
C ARG A 240 19.55 -39.05 -15.31
N ASN A 241 20.69 -38.70 -15.90
CA ASN A 241 21.59 -39.68 -16.46
C ASN A 241 23.03 -39.15 -16.37
N THR A 242 23.58 -39.15 -15.16
CA THR A 242 24.98 -39.52 -14.86
C THR A 242 25.31 -39.27 -13.39
N MET A 243 25.69 -40.36 -12.72
CA MET A 243 26.77 -40.48 -11.72
C MET A 243 26.55 -39.93 -10.30
N SER A 244 26.50 -40.91 -9.40
CA SER A 244 26.54 -40.87 -7.95
C SER A 244 27.89 -40.39 -7.35
N ILE A 245 27.77 -39.67 -6.23
CA ILE A 245 28.57 -39.65 -4.96
C ILE A 245 28.88 -38.19 -4.48
N PRO A 246 28.69 -37.86 -3.17
CA PRO A 246 28.55 -36.50 -2.66
C PRO A 246 29.88 -35.89 -2.15
N LEU A 247 30.17 -34.64 -2.54
CA LEU A 247 31.35 -33.87 -2.12
C LEU A 247 30.97 -32.50 -1.51
N LEU A 248 30.03 -32.48 -0.55
CA LEU A 248 29.62 -31.24 0.16
C LEU A 248 30.22 -31.11 1.57
N GLY A 249 31.12 -32.00 1.98
CA GLY A 249 31.85 -31.89 3.26
C GLY A 249 32.91 -30.76 3.31
N PRO A 250 33.71 -30.51 2.26
CA PRO A 250 34.82 -29.54 2.35
C PRO A 250 34.38 -28.07 2.27
N ILE A 251 33.22 -27.77 1.64
CA ILE A 251 32.80 -26.40 1.34
C ILE A 251 32.36 -25.67 2.62
N ILE A 252 31.68 -26.38 3.52
CA ILE A 252 31.21 -25.80 4.79
C ILE A 252 32.40 -25.45 5.70
N GLY A 253 33.42 -26.31 5.76
CA GLY A 253 34.64 -26.06 6.54
C GLY A 253 35.41 -24.82 6.08
N LEU A 254 35.48 -24.57 4.76
CA LEU A 254 36.16 -23.41 4.19
C LEU A 254 35.46 -22.09 4.54
N VAL A 255 34.12 -22.07 4.58
CA VAL A 255 33.34 -20.88 4.98
C VAL A 255 33.54 -20.53 6.46
N PHE A 256 33.57 -21.52 7.36
CA PHE A 256 33.83 -21.27 8.77
C PHE A 256 35.22 -20.71 9.03
N ILE A 257 36.24 -21.23 8.34
CA ILE A 257 37.62 -20.75 8.45
C ILE A 257 37.74 -19.29 7.97
N LEU A 258 37.13 -18.94 6.83
CA LEU A 258 37.12 -17.57 6.31
C LEU A 258 36.40 -16.58 7.24
N THR A 259 35.31 -17.01 7.89
CA THR A 259 34.56 -16.19 8.86
C THR A 259 35.36 -15.93 10.13
N PHE A 260 36.13 -16.92 10.58
CA PHE A 260 37.03 -16.79 11.73
C PHE A 260 38.17 -15.81 11.41
N PHE A 261 38.84 -15.96 10.27
CA PHE A 261 39.93 -15.05 9.87
C PHE A 261 39.46 -13.61 9.63
N TYR A 262 38.23 -13.39 9.15
CA TYR A 262 37.63 -12.06 9.02
C TYR A 262 37.55 -11.31 10.36
N ARG A 263 37.35 -12.02 11.48
CA ARG A 263 37.25 -11.42 12.82
C ARG A 263 38.63 -11.16 13.47
N PHE A 264 39.67 -11.88 13.07
CA PHE A 264 40.99 -11.88 13.74
C PHE A 264 42.14 -11.26 12.94
N THR A 265 41.93 -10.87 11.67
CA THR A 265 42.94 -10.13 10.89
C THR A 265 42.59 -8.64 10.78
N ALA A 266 43.62 -7.78 10.72
CA ALA A 266 43.52 -6.32 10.64
C ALA A 266 42.80 -5.77 9.38
N ILE A 267 42.32 -6.65 8.50
CA ILE A 267 41.61 -6.33 7.26
C ILE A 267 40.13 -6.02 7.51
N GLY A 268 39.50 -6.61 8.53
CA GLY A 268 38.08 -6.39 8.87
C GLY A 268 37.72 -4.92 9.16
N PRO A 269 38.49 -4.21 10.01
CA PRO A 269 38.31 -2.77 10.24
C PRO A 269 38.59 -1.91 8.99
N TRP A 270 39.55 -2.30 8.16
CA TRP A 270 39.92 -1.58 6.92
C TRP A 270 38.78 -1.61 5.88
N LEU A 271 38.16 -2.78 5.66
CA LEU A 271 37.02 -2.93 4.75
C LEU A 271 35.78 -2.16 5.24
N ARG A 272 35.51 -2.18 6.56
CA ARG A 272 34.41 -1.43 7.17
C ARG A 272 34.61 0.09 7.05
N ASN A 273 35.84 0.58 7.18
CA ASN A 273 36.17 1.99 7.00
C ASN A 273 36.11 2.44 5.52
N LYS A 274 36.44 1.55 4.58
CA LYS A 274 36.37 1.85 3.13
C LYS A 274 34.95 1.88 2.59
N VAL A 275 34.05 1.03 3.09
CA VAL A 275 32.61 1.12 2.77
C VAL A 275 32.00 2.39 3.37
N ARG A 276 32.38 2.76 4.60
CA ARG A 276 31.91 3.99 5.25
C ARG A 276 32.34 5.27 4.51
N SER A 277 33.55 5.30 3.93
CA SER A 277 34.03 6.46 3.15
C SER A 277 33.38 6.60 1.77
N ILE A 278 32.84 5.51 1.22
CA ILE A 278 32.03 5.53 -0.02
C ILE A 278 30.63 6.10 0.27
N PHE A 279 30.00 5.69 1.38
CA PHE A 279 28.68 6.22 1.77
C PHE A 279 28.70 7.66 2.32
N SER A 280 29.82 8.13 2.89
CA SER A 280 29.95 9.51 3.39
C SER A 280 30.35 10.55 2.33
N ARG A 281 30.73 10.13 1.11
CA ARG A 281 31.02 11.04 -0.01
C ARG A 281 29.77 11.51 -0.75
N ASP A 282 28.64 10.83 -0.59
CA ASP A 282 27.37 11.19 -1.23
C ASP A 282 26.42 11.99 -0.32
N SER A 283 26.74 12.13 0.97
CA SER A 283 25.91 12.84 1.95
C SER A 283 26.32 14.29 2.21
N ASN A 284 27.23 14.86 1.40
CA ASN A 284 27.73 16.23 1.60
C ASN A 284 27.35 17.19 0.46
N LYS A 285 26.07 17.20 0.09
CA LYS A 285 25.40 18.41 -0.40
C LYS A 285 24.03 18.53 0.28
N ASN A 286 23.93 19.57 1.10
CA ASN A 286 22.72 20.09 1.75
C ASN A 286 22.32 19.41 3.06
N ALA A 287 23.11 19.72 4.09
CA ALA A 287 22.64 19.76 5.46
C ALA A 287 21.59 20.87 5.61
N ASN A 288 20.34 20.51 5.92
CA ASN A 288 19.53 21.22 6.91
C ASN A 288 18.32 20.39 7.36
N ARG A 289 18.42 19.94 8.62
CA ARG A 289 17.38 19.63 9.63
C ARG A 289 16.01 19.11 9.15
N ASN A 290 15.70 17.87 9.52
CA ASN A 290 14.90 17.58 10.72
C ASN A 290 14.93 16.06 10.98
N GLU A 291 15.45 15.69 12.14
CA GLU A 291 15.52 14.30 12.61
C GLU A 291 14.12 13.72 12.83
N LEU A 292 14.02 12.43 12.51
CA LEU A 292 12.87 11.57 12.72
C LEU A 292 12.43 11.58 14.20
N PHE A 293 11.20 12.02 14.46
CA PHE A 293 10.47 11.60 15.65
C PHE A 293 9.82 10.25 15.38
N LEU A 294 10.37 9.20 16.01
CA LEU A 294 9.64 7.95 16.25
C LEU A 294 9.70 7.62 17.75
N GLN A 295 8.49 7.44 18.29
CA GLN A 295 8.14 6.65 19.47
C GLN A 295 8.40 7.25 20.87
N ASN A 296 7.32 7.60 21.58
CA ASN A 296 6.66 6.69 22.53
C ASN A 296 5.46 7.37 23.21
N PHE A 297 4.27 6.78 23.08
CA PHE A 297 3.14 6.99 23.99
C PHE A 297 3.06 5.78 24.92
N ASP A 298 2.69 6.07 26.17
CA ASP A 298 2.31 5.19 27.29
C ASP A 298 3.41 4.74 28.27
N LYS A 299 3.60 5.55 29.32
CA LYS A 299 3.28 5.12 30.68
C LYS A 299 3.03 6.31 31.61
N GLN A 300 1.95 6.22 32.39
CA GLN A 300 1.48 7.22 33.34
C GLN A 300 2.39 7.39 34.58
N ASN A 301 2.48 8.65 35.01
CA ASN A 301 2.61 9.21 36.37
C ASN A 301 3.61 8.63 37.39
N ILE A 302 4.49 9.50 37.92
CA ILE A 302 4.44 10.09 39.28
C ILE A 302 5.63 11.08 39.42
N ASN A 303 5.34 12.27 39.96
CA ASN A 303 6.32 13.31 40.31
C ASN A 303 7.26 12.86 41.45
N ALA A 304 8.58 13.04 41.30
CA ALA A 304 9.50 13.26 42.44
C ALA A 304 10.83 13.88 41.98
N ARG A 305 11.29 14.89 42.74
CA ARG A 305 12.53 15.68 42.57
C ARG A 305 13.81 14.88 42.92
N PRO A 306 15.03 15.39 42.63
CA PRO A 306 16.22 14.60 42.34
C PRO A 306 17.01 14.21 43.60
N GLY A 307 17.53 12.99 43.62
CA GLY A 307 18.41 12.46 44.67
C GLY A 307 19.58 11.69 44.10
N VAL A 308 20.79 12.14 44.45
CA VAL A 308 22.10 11.60 44.11
C VAL A 308 22.31 10.23 44.75
N TYR A 309 22.61 9.19 43.96
CA TYR A 309 23.21 7.95 44.48
C TYR A 309 24.31 7.46 43.52
N ASN A 310 25.56 7.58 43.97
CA ASN A 310 26.72 6.89 43.43
C ASN A 310 26.71 5.46 43.97
N ILE A 311 26.67 4.46 43.08
CA ILE A 311 26.89 3.06 43.46
C ILE A 311 28.26 2.64 42.93
N THR A 312 29.22 2.52 43.85
CA THR A 312 30.55 1.95 43.64
C THR A 312 30.46 0.43 43.80
N TYR A 313 30.91 -0.33 42.80
CA TYR A 313 30.96 -1.79 42.85
C TYR A 313 32.33 -2.25 43.39
N ASN A 314 32.34 -2.88 44.57
CA ASN A 314 33.51 -3.61 45.07
C ASN A 314 33.42 -5.08 44.63
N SER A 315 34.47 -5.55 43.93
CA SER A 315 34.63 -6.93 43.49
C SER A 315 35.15 -7.80 44.64
N ALA A 316 34.40 -8.82 45.04
CA ALA A 316 34.91 -9.91 45.88
C ALA A 316 35.67 -10.93 45.02
N ARG A 317 36.94 -11.16 45.34
CA ARG A 317 37.81 -12.17 44.75
C ARG A 317 37.76 -13.42 45.63
N ASN A 318 37.33 -14.55 45.06
CA ASN A 318 37.56 -15.88 45.63
C ASN A 318 38.82 -16.47 45.00
N ASN A 319 39.88 -16.56 45.80
CA ASN A 319 40.70 -17.75 46.05
C ASN A 319 41.83 -17.39 47.00
#